data_AF-A0A6L8GHT9-F1
#
_entry.id   AF-A0A6L8GHT9-F1
#
_cell.length_a   1.000
_cell.length_b   1.000
_cell.length_c   1.000
_cell.angle_alpha   90.00
_cell.angle_beta   90.00
_cell.angle_gamma   90.00
#
_symmetry.space_group_name_H-M   'P 1'
#
loop_
_entity.id
_entity.type
_entity.pdbx_description
1 polymer ?
#
loop_
_entity_poly.entity_id
_entity_poly.type
_entity_poly.pdbx_seq_one_letter_code
_entity_poly.pdbx_strand_id
1 'polypeptide(L)'
;MTNDDGTVDSWMVEAGPPGALVRRGWRKDSVRPGTEVFIEGYQALDGTNKANGRDVTLPDGTKLFAGSSGTGAPLDGSDPTER
;
A
#
# COMPACT_ATOMS: atom_id res chain seq x y z
N MET A 1 9.34 -0.12 9.63
CA MET A 1 9.98 -1.44 9.55
C MET A 1 10.92 -1.56 10.72
N THR A 2 10.91 -2.67 11.46
CA THR A 2 11.93 -2.91 12.49
C THR A 2 13.05 -3.74 11.87
N ASN A 3 14.28 -3.23 11.94
CA ASN A 3 15.46 -3.87 11.37
C ASN A 3 16.07 -4.86 12.36
N ASP A 4 16.94 -5.74 11.86
CA ASP A 4 17.60 -6.78 12.68
C ASP A 4 18.46 -6.21 13.83
N ASP A 5 18.92 -4.97 13.68
CA ASP A 5 19.69 -4.23 14.69
C ASP A 5 18.80 -3.51 15.73
N GLY A 6 17.48 -3.66 15.64
CA GLY A 6 16.50 -3.03 16.52
C GLY A 6 16.14 -1.59 16.16
N THR A 7 16.69 -1.03 15.07
CA THR A 7 16.29 0.29 14.58
C THR A 7 14.92 0.25 13.91
N VAL A 8 14.21 1.38 13.91
CA VAL A 8 12.89 1.50 13.29
C VAL A 8 12.95 2.50 12.15
N ASP A 9 12.72 2.02 10.94
CA ASP A 9 12.54 2.85 9.75
C ASP A 9 11.10 3.33 9.64
N SER A 10 10.93 4.64 9.53
CA SER A 10 9.66 5.26 9.18
C SER A 10 9.45 5.20 7.67
N TRP A 11 8.32 4.62 7.26
CA TRP A 11 7.92 4.52 5.86
C TRP A 11 6.65 5.31 5.59
N MET A 12 6.58 5.95 4.42
CA MET A 12 5.36 6.56 3.90
C MET A 12 4.91 5.78 2.67
N VAL A 13 3.66 5.31 2.68
CA VAL A 13 3.08 4.57 1.55
C VAL A 13 1.88 5.34 1.04
N GLU A 14 1.92 5.73 -0.23
CA GLU A 14 0.80 6.37 -0.91
C GLU A 14 -0.17 5.31 -1.43
N ALA A 15 -1.46 5.66 -1.40
CA ALA A 15 -2.54 4.87 -1.96
C ALA A 15 -3.43 5.75 -2.84
N GLY A 16 -4.33 5.13 -3.59
CA GLY A 16 -5.26 5.83 -4.47
C GLY A 16 -6.22 6.78 -3.75
N PRO A 17 -6.98 7.59 -4.52
CA PRO A 17 -7.89 8.57 -3.95
C PRO A 17 -8.98 7.91 -3.09
N PRO A 18 -9.44 8.55 -2.00
CA PRO A 18 -10.34 7.93 -1.02
C PRO A 18 -11.61 7.32 -1.62
N GLY A 19 -12.21 7.96 -2.62
CA GLY A 19 -13.42 7.46 -3.28
C GLY A 19 -13.21 6.13 -4.02
N ALA A 20 -12.02 5.90 -4.59
CA ALA A 20 -11.67 4.64 -5.23
C ALA A 20 -11.42 3.55 -4.18
N LEU A 21 -10.70 3.88 -3.10
CA LEU A 21 -10.40 2.94 -2.02
C LEU A 21 -11.67 2.38 -1.38
N VAL A 22 -12.66 3.23 -1.07
CA VAL A 22 -13.93 2.76 -0.48
C VAL A 22 -14.65 1.77 -1.40
N ARG A 23 -14.64 2.01 -2.72
CA ARG A 23 -15.23 1.08 -3.71
C ARG A 23 -14.47 -0.24 -3.80
N ARG A 24 -13.19 -0.26 -3.41
CA ARG A 24 -12.31 -1.43 -3.36
C ARG A 24 -12.36 -2.14 -1.99
N GLY A 25 -13.31 -1.79 -1.13
CA GLY A 25 -13.53 -2.46 0.16
C GLY A 25 -12.80 -1.84 1.35
N TRP A 26 -12.04 -0.75 1.14
CA TRP A 26 -11.44 -0.02 2.25
C TRP A 26 -12.50 0.66 3.11
N ARG A 27 -12.25 0.66 4.42
CA ARG A 27 -13.02 1.38 5.42
C ARG A 27 -12.10 2.31 6.19
N LYS A 28 -12.69 3.31 6.84
CA LYS A 28 -11.94 4.29 7.65
C LYS A 28 -11.08 3.61 8.73
N ASP A 29 -11.50 2.46 9.20
CA ASP A 29 -10.88 1.67 10.25
C ASP A 29 -10.16 0.41 9.75
N SER A 30 -9.97 0.25 8.43
CA SER A 30 -9.23 -0.87 7.84
C SER A 30 -7.78 -0.93 8.33
N VAL A 31 -7.15 0.22 8.55
CA VAL A 31 -5.79 0.34 9.10
C VAL A 31 -5.81 1.39 10.21
N ARG A 32 -5.69 0.93 11.47
CA ARG A 32 -5.57 1.80 12.65
C ARG A 32 -4.11 1.85 13.12
N PRO A 33 -3.70 2.87 13.88
CA PRO A 33 -2.40 2.85 14.57
C PRO A 33 -2.20 1.53 15.33
N GLY A 34 -1.03 0.92 15.16
CA GLY A 34 -0.70 -0.39 15.73
C GLY A 34 -1.17 -1.60 14.90
N THR A 35 -1.84 -1.40 13.77
CA THR A 35 -2.16 -2.50 12.84
C THR A 35 -0.89 -2.90 12.10
N GLU A 36 -0.46 -4.14 12.28
CA GLU A 36 0.59 -4.72 11.45
C GLU A 36 0.01 -5.08 10.08
N VAL A 37 0.65 -4.62 9.02
CA VAL A 37 0.20 -4.87 7.65
C VAL A 37 1.36 -5.32 6.79
N PHE A 38 1.08 -6.18 5.82
CA PHE A 38 2.01 -6.49 4.74
C PHE A 38 1.66 -5.63 3.53
N ILE A 39 2.65 -4.91 2.99
CA ILE A 39 2.47 -3.99 1.87
C ILE A 39 3.30 -4.49 0.69
N GLU A 40 2.63 -4.68 -0.44
CA GLU A 40 3.29 -4.84 -1.73
C GLU A 40 3.24 -3.49 -2.45
N GLY A 41 4.35 -3.05 -3.02
CA GLY A 41 4.43 -1.75 -3.66
C GLY A 41 5.79 -1.47 -4.27
N TYR A 42 5.95 -0.26 -4.78
CA TYR A 42 7.14 0.18 -5.49
C TYR A 42 7.80 1.30 -4.71
N GLN A 43 9.03 1.07 -4.25
CA GLN A 43 9.81 2.08 -3.56
C GLN A 43 10.17 3.24 -4.51
N ALA A 44 10.25 4.45 -3.96
CA ALA A 44 10.72 5.62 -4.68
C ALA A 44 12.12 5.40 -5.28
N LEU A 45 12.33 5.88 -6.51
CA LEU A 45 13.59 5.72 -7.25
C LEU A 45 14.78 6.41 -6.57
N ASP A 46 14.53 7.41 -5.72
CA ASP A 46 15.54 8.10 -4.93
C ASP A 46 16.02 7.31 -3.70
N GLY A 47 15.47 6.11 -3.48
CA GLY A 47 15.84 5.22 -2.39
C GLY A 47 15.30 5.66 -1.02
N THR A 48 14.46 6.70 -0.95
CA THR A 48 13.82 7.08 0.30
C THR A 48 12.83 6.01 0.76
N ASN A 49 12.47 6.02 2.05
CA ASN A 49 11.44 5.15 2.63
C ASN A 49 10.02 5.62 2.26
N LYS A 50 9.82 5.87 0.96
CA LYS A 50 8.55 6.22 0.34
C LYS A 50 8.22 5.16 -0.69
N ALA A 51 6.95 4.81 -0.81
CA ALA A 51 6.51 3.87 -1.81
C ALA A 51 5.12 4.21 -2.35
N ASN A 52 4.86 3.82 -3.59
CA ASN A 52 3.51 3.66 -4.09
C ASN A 52 3.00 2.27 -3.68
N GLY A 53 1.93 2.20 -2.89
CA GLY A 53 1.35 0.95 -2.44
C GLY A 53 0.44 0.32 -3.49
N ARG A 54 0.62 -0.97 -3.76
CA ARG A 54 -0.19 -1.77 -4.67
C ARG A 54 -1.28 -2.52 -3.92
N ASP A 55 -0.88 -3.33 -2.95
CA ASP A 55 -1.77 -4.13 -2.11
C ASP A 55 -1.39 -3.98 -0.64
N VAL A 56 -2.41 -4.04 0.22
CA VAL A 56 -2.26 -4.13 1.67
C VAL A 56 -2.96 -5.38 2.14
N THR A 57 -2.21 -6.27 2.79
CA THR A 57 -2.76 -7.46 3.44
C THR A 57 -2.86 -7.21 4.94
N LEU A 58 -4.06 -7.35 5.47
CA LEU A 58 -4.40 -7.16 6.88
C LEU A 58 -4.05 -8.42 7.70
N PRO A 59 -3.98 -8.33 9.05
CA PRO A 59 -3.66 -9.47 9.91
C PRO A 59 -4.59 -10.67 9.77
N ASP A 60 -5.84 -10.44 9.35
CA ASP A 60 -6.83 -11.50 9.13
C ASP A 60 -6.71 -12.19 7.76
N GLY A 61 -5.72 -11.80 6.96
CA GLY A 61 -5.49 -12.30 5.60
C GLY A 61 -6.27 -11.57 4.50
N THR A 62 -7.11 -10.60 4.85
CA THR A 62 -7.81 -9.78 3.85
C THR A 62 -6.81 -8.96 3.04
N LYS A 63 -6.79 -9.16 1.72
CA LYS A 63 -6.00 -8.35 0.79
C LYS A 63 -6.87 -7.25 0.18
N LEU A 64 -6.41 -6.01 0.28
CA LEU A 64 -7.06 -4.82 -0.26
C LEU A 64 -6.14 -4.13 -1.26
N PHE A 65 -6.64 -3.92 -2.48
CA PHE A 65 -5.92 -3.17 -3.50
C PHE A 65 -5.87 -1.67 -3.13
N ALA A 66 -4.65 -1.13 -2.99
CA ALA A 66 -4.34 0.25 -2.63
C ALA A 66 -3.89 1.11 -3.83
N GLY A 67 -3.49 0.48 -4.94
CA GLY A 67 -2.87 1.14 -6.09
C GLY A 67 -3.70 2.24 -6.73
N SER A 68 -3.06 3.09 -7.52
CA SER A 68 -3.73 4.13 -8.31
C SER A 68 -3.26 4.08 -9.76
N SER A 69 -4.19 4.31 -10.69
CA SER A 69 -3.91 4.42 -12.12
C SER A 69 -2.99 5.61 -12.43
N GLY A 70 -2.13 5.48 -13.45
CA GLY A 70 -1.32 6.58 -13.98
C GLY A 70 -0.14 7.02 -13.11
N THR A 71 0.25 6.21 -12.12
CA THR A 71 1.36 6.48 -11.19
C THR A 71 2.74 6.12 -11.74
N GLY A 72 2.81 5.54 -12.95
CA GLY A 72 4.06 5.00 -13.51
C GLY A 72 4.47 3.65 -12.93
N ALA A 73 3.65 3.05 -12.06
CA ALA A 73 3.80 1.66 -11.67
C ALA A 73 3.64 0.73 -12.89
N PRO A 74 4.39 -0.39 -12.94
CA PRO A 74 4.22 -1.40 -13.99
C PRO A 74 2.78 -1.91 -14.08
N LEU A 75 2.31 -2.14 -15.31
CA LEU A 75 1.04 -2.82 -15.55
C LEU A 75 1.20 -4.30 -15.17
N ASP A 76 0.51 -4.74 -14.13
CA ASP A 76 0.54 -6.13 -13.68
C ASP A 76 -0.84 -6.81 -13.68
N GLY A 77 -1.88 -6.09 -14.12
CA GLY A 77 -3.25 -6.59 -14.25
C GLY A 77 -4.01 -6.65 -12.93
N SER A 78 -3.45 -6.12 -11.85
CA SER A 78 -4.08 -6.12 -10.52
C SER A 78 -4.98 -4.90 -10.31
N ASP A 79 -4.79 -3.81 -11.07
CA ASP A 79 -5.74 -2.71 -11.07
C ASP A 79 -6.94 -3.06 -11.97
N PRO A 80 -8.17 -3.16 -11.44
CA PRO A 80 -9.36 -3.46 -12.25
C PRO A 80 -9.71 -2.39 -13.30
N THR A 81 -9.00 -1.25 -13.29
CA THR A 81 -9.14 -0.18 -14.29
C THR A 81 -8.11 -0.28 -15.42
N GLU A 82 -7.06 -1.10 -15.29
CA GLU A 82 -6.15 -1.43 -16.38
C GLU A 82 -6.91 -2.28 -17.40
N ARG A 83 -7.20 -1.69 -18.57
CA ARG A 83 -7.83 -2.35 -19.71
C ARG A 83 -6.90 -2.37 -20.90
#